data_AF-A0A383A4E4-F1
#
_entry.id   AF-A0A383A4E4-F1
#
_cell.length_a   1.000
_cell.length_b   1.000
_cell.length_c   1.000
_cell.angle_alpha   90.00
_cell.angle_beta   90.00
_cell.angle_gamma   90.00
#
_symmetry.space_group_name_H-M   'P 1'
#
loop_
_entity.id
_entity.type
_entity.pdbx_description
1 polymer ?
#
loop_
_entity_poly.entity_id
_entity_poly.type
_entity_poly.pdbx_seq_one_letter_code
_entity_poly.pdbx_strand_id
1 'polypeptide(L)'
;MANITRIEWLLYLGLFALALSLRVYDLSAKAMHHDESLHAYYSWELFQGSGLIHNPMLHGPLQMQLTSLIFFLFGDTDVTARILYVSAGTILIILPIFFRNLLGKHGAIMVAVLLSISPSMVYFSRFARNDILIALFTFGMVITMWNYLISGNKKNLYLMSGLLALSFSTKENAYLIVGTLGLY
;
A
#
# COMPACT_ATOMS: atom_id res chain seq x y z
N MET A 1 -0.58 -4.42 -25.05
CA MET A 1 -0.35 -5.43 -23.98
C MET A 1 -0.94 -6.74 -24.46
N ALA A 2 -0.20 -7.86 -24.37
CA ALA A 2 -0.78 -9.17 -24.64
C ALA A 2 -1.96 -9.41 -23.67
N ASN A 3 -3.05 -9.98 -24.18
CA ASN A 3 -4.22 -10.27 -23.36
C ASN A 3 -3.85 -11.22 -22.22
N ILE A 4 -4.31 -10.90 -21.02
CA ILE A 4 -4.10 -11.74 -19.83
C ILE A 4 -4.96 -12.99 -20.00
N THR A 5 -4.33 -14.15 -19.97
CA THR A 5 -5.04 -15.43 -20.12
C THR A 5 -5.86 -15.75 -18.87
N ARG A 6 -6.90 -16.59 -19.01
CA ARG A 6 -7.71 -17.03 -17.85
C ARG A 6 -6.86 -17.67 -16.74
N ILE A 7 -5.85 -18.44 -17.13
CA ILE A 7 -4.91 -19.09 -16.20
C ILE A 7 -4.13 -18.03 -15.41
N GLU A 8 -3.63 -16.99 -16.07
CA GLU A 8 -2.93 -15.90 -15.38
C GLU A 8 -3.81 -15.18 -14.38
N TRP A 9 -5.07 -14.88 -14.74
CA TRP A 9 -6.01 -14.29 -13.80
C TRP A 9 -6.24 -15.18 -12.58
N LEU A 10 -6.40 -16.50 -12.78
CA LEU A 10 -6.53 -17.45 -11.68
C LEU A 10 -5.28 -17.48 -10.80
N LEU A 11 -4.08 -17.37 -11.38
CA LEU A 11 -2.83 -17.29 -10.62
C LEU A 11 -2.78 -16.01 -9.78
N TYR A 12 -3.07 -14.84 -10.35
CA TYR A 12 -3.08 -13.58 -9.60
C TYR A 12 -4.14 -13.57 -8.50
N LEU A 13 -5.34 -14.11 -8.77
CA LEU A 13 -6.39 -14.25 -7.77
C LEU A 13 -5.98 -15.22 -6.65
N GLY A 14 -5.34 -16.35 -7.00
CA GLY A 14 -4.80 -17.29 -6.03
C GLY A 14 -3.72 -16.66 -5.15
N LEU A 15 -2.80 -15.90 -5.75
CA LEU A 15 -1.76 -15.17 -5.02
C LEU A 15 -2.35 -14.06 -4.13
N PHE A 16 -3.37 -13.34 -4.62
CA PHE A 16 -4.09 -12.34 -3.83
C PHE A 16 -4.78 -12.99 -2.62
N ALA A 17 -5.49 -14.10 -2.82
CA ALA A 17 -6.17 -14.83 -1.75
C ALA A 17 -5.17 -15.40 -0.73
N LEU A 18 -4.08 -16.02 -1.19
CA LEU A 18 -2.99 -16.50 -0.33
C LEU A 18 -2.42 -15.35 0.50
N ALA A 19 -2.09 -14.24 -0.15
CA ALA A 19 -1.50 -13.10 0.50
C ALA A 19 -2.40 -12.44 1.53
N LEU A 20 -3.68 -12.29 1.20
CA LEU A 20 -4.70 -11.80 2.11
C LEU A 20 -4.78 -12.71 3.33
N SER A 21 -4.86 -14.03 3.10
CA SER A 21 -4.94 -15.05 4.16
C SER A 21 -3.75 -14.95 5.12
N LEU A 22 -2.52 -14.88 4.60
CA LEU A 22 -1.30 -14.74 5.40
C LEU A 22 -1.28 -13.45 6.24
N ARG A 23 -1.94 -12.39 5.75
CA ARG A 23 -1.96 -11.07 6.41
C ARG A 23 -3.08 -10.95 7.43
N VAL A 24 -4.27 -11.50 7.15
CA VAL A 24 -5.39 -11.45 8.10
C VAL A 24 -5.33 -12.52 9.17
N TYR A 25 -4.60 -13.62 8.93
CA TYR A 25 -4.47 -14.70 9.90
C TYR A 25 -3.94 -14.16 11.23
N ASP A 26 -4.76 -14.29 12.27
CA ASP A 26 -4.44 -13.93 13.64
C ASP A 26 -3.89 -12.49 13.78
N LEU A 27 -4.55 -11.53 13.11
CA LEU A 27 -4.07 -10.14 13.00
C LEU A 27 -4.07 -9.39 14.35
N SER A 28 -4.91 -9.80 15.31
CA SER A 28 -4.98 -9.18 16.64
C SER A 28 -4.08 -9.83 17.68
N ALA A 29 -3.44 -10.97 17.40
CA ALA A 29 -2.66 -11.68 18.42
C ALA A 29 -1.45 -10.89 18.95
N LYS A 30 -0.87 -9.99 18.15
CA LYS A 30 0.23 -9.14 18.59
C LYS A 30 -0.32 -7.87 19.25
N ALA A 31 0.10 -7.62 20.49
CA ALA A 31 -0.10 -6.34 21.14
C ALA A 31 0.40 -5.19 20.26
N MET A 32 -0.29 -4.05 20.28
CA MET A 32 0.13 -2.88 19.52
C MET A 32 1.54 -2.46 19.91
N HIS A 33 2.41 -2.35 18.91
CA HIS A 33 3.70 -1.72 19.11
C HIS A 33 3.53 -0.22 19.40
N HIS A 34 4.53 0.40 20.02
CA HIS A 34 4.51 1.83 20.37
C HIS A 34 4.04 2.72 19.21
N ASP A 35 4.70 2.61 18.05
CA ASP A 35 4.31 3.39 16.87
C ASP A 35 2.90 3.07 16.34
N GLU A 36 2.45 1.81 16.40
CA GLU A 36 1.08 1.44 16.00
C GLU A 36 0.06 2.10 16.92
N SER A 37 0.34 2.09 18.24
CA SER A 37 -0.57 2.61 19.24
C SER A 37 -0.81 4.12 19.06
N LEU A 38 0.21 4.88 18.66
CA LEU A 38 0.05 6.30 18.35
C LEU A 38 -0.87 6.49 17.14
N HIS A 39 -0.64 5.77 16.05
CA HIS A 39 -1.47 5.89 14.86
C HIS A 39 -2.91 5.46 15.12
N ALA A 40 -3.13 4.38 15.86
CA ALA A 40 -4.46 3.94 16.27
C ALA A 40 -5.13 4.98 17.19
N TYR A 41 -4.43 5.48 18.20
CA TYR A 41 -4.96 6.46 19.15
C TYR A 41 -5.41 7.76 18.45
N TYR A 42 -4.56 8.36 17.60
CA TYR A 42 -4.94 9.60 16.91
C TYR A 42 -6.02 9.38 15.83
N SER A 43 -6.12 8.19 15.26
CA SER A 43 -7.25 7.82 14.39
C SER A 43 -8.55 7.71 15.19
N TRP A 44 -8.46 7.18 16.40
CA TRP A 44 -9.57 7.06 17.33
C TRP A 44 -10.04 8.43 17.84
N GLU A 45 -9.14 9.33 18.23
CA GLU A 45 -9.49 10.72 18.60
C GLU A 45 -10.25 11.44 17.47
N LEU A 46 -9.80 11.29 16.22
CA LEU A 46 -10.51 11.83 15.07
C LEU A 46 -11.90 11.18 14.90
N PHE A 47 -11.99 9.86 15.08
CA PHE A 47 -13.25 9.11 15.00
C PHE A 47 -14.25 9.54 16.09
N GLN A 48 -13.77 9.82 17.30
CA GLN A 48 -14.58 10.28 18.44
C GLN A 48 -15.01 11.75 18.32
N GLY A 49 -14.54 12.47 17.29
CA GLY A 49 -14.88 13.87 17.05
C GLY A 49 -13.99 14.89 17.76
N SER A 50 -12.91 14.46 18.41
CA SER A 50 -11.89 15.37 19.00
C SER A 50 -11.08 16.12 17.93
N GLY A 51 -11.15 15.65 16.68
CA GLY A 51 -10.37 16.19 15.56
C GLY A 51 -8.97 15.59 15.47
N LEU A 52 -8.21 16.00 14.44
CA LEU A 52 -6.83 15.58 14.21
C LEU A 52 -5.94 16.81 14.04
N ILE A 53 -5.07 17.07 15.01
CA ILE A 53 -4.04 18.10 14.91
C ILE A 53 -2.76 17.44 14.42
N HIS A 54 -2.20 17.94 13.31
CA HIS A 54 -0.97 17.41 12.77
C HIS A 54 0.19 17.61 13.75
N ASN A 55 0.90 16.53 14.04
CA ASN A 55 2.15 16.54 14.79
C ASN A 55 3.24 15.91 13.90
N PRO A 56 4.36 16.62 13.64
CA PRO A 56 5.46 16.10 12.83
C PRO A 56 6.03 14.75 13.31
N MET A 57 5.88 14.42 14.60
CA MET A 57 6.28 13.10 15.13
C MET A 57 5.46 11.93 14.56
N LEU A 58 4.26 12.19 14.03
CA LEU A 58 3.32 11.17 13.58
C LEU A 58 3.35 10.89 12.07
N HIS A 59 4.27 11.53 11.35
CA HIS A 59 4.30 11.58 9.89
C HIS A 59 3.02 12.22 9.29
N GLY A 60 2.74 11.91 8.03
CA GLY A 60 1.63 12.49 7.29
C GLY A 60 0.26 12.01 7.79
N PRO A 61 -0.81 12.81 7.59
CA PRO A 61 -2.12 12.56 8.18
C PRO A 61 -2.92 11.43 7.51
N LEU A 62 -2.50 10.97 6.32
CA LEU A 62 -3.32 10.09 5.47
C LEU A 62 -3.76 8.81 6.21
N GLN A 63 -2.82 8.11 6.84
CA GLN A 63 -3.13 6.87 7.53
C GLN A 63 -4.10 7.07 8.70
N MET A 64 -4.01 8.19 9.42
CA MET A 64 -4.91 8.45 10.55
C MET A 64 -6.32 8.77 10.07
N GLN A 65 -6.45 9.54 8.98
CA GLN A 65 -7.74 9.86 8.38
C GLN A 65 -8.42 8.60 7.80
N LEU A 66 -7.66 7.77 7.07
CA LEU A 66 -8.19 6.53 6.51
C LEU A 66 -8.54 5.50 7.60
N THR A 67 -7.71 5.38 8.64
CA THR A 67 -7.99 4.46 9.75
C THR A 67 -9.18 4.95 10.58
N SER A 68 -9.34 6.26 10.79
CA SER A 68 -10.52 6.84 11.42
C SER A 68 -11.81 6.54 10.63
N LEU A 69 -11.77 6.62 9.30
CA LEU A 69 -12.89 6.20 8.45
C LEU A 69 -13.19 4.69 8.61
N ILE A 70 -12.16 3.85 8.72
CA ILE A 70 -12.34 2.42 8.97
C ILE A 70 -12.99 2.19 10.35
N PHE A 71 -12.57 2.92 11.39
CA PHE A 71 -13.19 2.86 12.70
C PHE A 71 -14.66 3.29 12.66
N PHE A 72 -14.98 4.35 11.91
CA PHE A 72 -16.36 4.78 11.71
C PHE A 72 -17.24 3.70 11.06
N LEU A 73 -16.70 2.95 10.10
CA LEU A 73 -17.46 1.93 9.36
C LEU A 73 -17.54 0.58 10.08
N PHE A 74 -16.51 0.19 10.83
CA PHE A 74 -16.33 -1.18 11.32
C PHE A 74 -16.02 -1.29 12.83
N GLY A 75 -15.91 -0.16 13.54
CA GLY A 75 -15.51 -0.10 14.95
C GLY A 75 -14.00 -0.03 15.16
N ASP A 76 -13.59 0.31 16.38
CA ASP A 76 -12.22 0.56 16.84
C ASP A 76 -11.62 -0.66 17.55
N THR A 77 -11.05 -1.58 16.77
CA THR A 77 -10.41 -2.81 17.26
C THR A 77 -8.98 -2.91 16.74
N ASP A 78 -8.16 -3.76 17.37
CA ASP A 78 -6.80 -4.06 16.89
C ASP A 78 -6.78 -4.55 15.44
N VAL A 79 -7.81 -5.28 15.02
CA VAL A 79 -7.96 -5.75 13.65
C VAL A 79 -8.22 -4.56 12.72
N THR A 80 -9.24 -3.75 13.01
CA THR A 80 -9.62 -2.62 12.16
C THR A 80 -8.52 -1.55 12.09
N ALA A 81 -7.71 -1.40 13.13
CA ALA A 81 -6.53 -0.53 13.12
C ALA A 81 -5.45 -0.98 12.11
N ARG A 82 -5.45 -2.26 11.72
CA ARG A 82 -4.45 -2.87 10.81
C ARG A 82 -4.99 -3.16 9.41
N ILE A 83 -6.31 -3.13 9.18
CA ILE A 83 -6.93 -3.48 7.89
C ILE A 83 -6.43 -2.61 6.73
N LEU A 84 -6.17 -1.32 6.96
CA LEU A 84 -5.63 -0.41 5.94
C LEU A 84 -4.33 -0.97 5.34
N TYR A 85 -3.43 -1.42 6.20
CA TYR A 85 -2.08 -1.90 5.87
C TYR A 85 -2.13 -3.28 5.24
N VAL A 86 -3.02 -4.16 5.73
CA VAL A 86 -3.30 -5.45 5.13
C VAL A 86 -3.81 -5.28 3.70
N SER A 87 -4.74 -4.35 3.51
CA SER A 87 -5.32 -4.04 2.19
C SER A 87 -4.25 -3.53 1.24
N ALA A 88 -3.44 -2.57 1.67
CA ALA A 88 -2.35 -2.03 0.87
C ALA A 88 -1.32 -3.09 0.46
N GLY A 89 -0.87 -3.91 1.42
CA GLY A 89 0.08 -4.98 1.16
C GLY A 89 -0.47 -6.11 0.29
N THR A 90 -1.79 -6.33 0.30
CA THR A 90 -2.44 -7.31 -0.57
C THR A 90 -2.62 -6.76 -1.99
N ILE A 91 -3.05 -5.50 -2.14
CA ILE A 91 -3.18 -4.83 -3.45
C ILE A 91 -1.82 -4.76 -4.18
N LEU A 92 -0.74 -4.53 -3.43
CA LEU A 92 0.63 -4.46 -3.95
C LEU A 92 1.01 -5.70 -4.80
N ILE A 93 0.43 -6.86 -4.52
CA ILE A 93 0.75 -8.13 -5.19
C ILE A 93 0.15 -8.23 -6.58
N ILE A 94 -0.90 -7.45 -6.86
CA ILE A 94 -1.53 -7.38 -8.19
C ILE A 94 -0.79 -6.40 -9.10
N LEU A 95 -0.10 -5.39 -8.54
CA LEU A 95 0.59 -4.35 -9.30
C LEU A 95 1.55 -4.85 -10.39
N PRO A 96 2.31 -5.98 -10.23
CA PRO A 96 3.17 -6.49 -11.28
C PRO A 96 2.48 -6.74 -12.63
N ILE A 97 1.14 -6.94 -12.66
CA ILE A 97 0.37 -7.05 -13.90
C ILE A 97 0.58 -5.82 -14.80
N PHE A 98 0.63 -4.62 -14.21
CA PHE A 98 0.79 -3.38 -14.96
C PHE A 98 2.23 -3.09 -15.39
N PHE A 99 3.19 -3.90 -14.91
CA PHE A 99 4.62 -3.81 -15.25
C PHE A 99 5.09 -4.92 -16.21
N ARG A 100 4.15 -5.69 -16.74
CA ARG A 100 4.40 -6.84 -17.63
C ARG A 100 5.11 -6.51 -18.94
N ASN A 101 4.97 -5.28 -19.44
CA ASN A 101 5.66 -4.88 -20.68
C ASN A 101 7.19 -4.90 -20.50
N LEU A 102 7.68 -4.71 -19.27
CA LEU A 102 9.10 -4.79 -18.94
C LEU A 102 9.50 -6.18 -18.47
N LEU A 103 8.74 -6.76 -17.53
CA LEU A 103 9.11 -8.03 -16.87
C LEU A 103 8.73 -9.29 -17.66
N GLY A 104 7.89 -9.15 -18.68
CA GLY A 104 7.21 -10.28 -19.31
C GLY A 104 6.19 -10.96 -18.38
N LYS A 105 5.51 -11.99 -18.90
CA LYS A 105 4.49 -12.76 -18.16
C LYS A 105 5.08 -13.45 -16.93
N HIS A 106 6.15 -14.22 -17.13
CA HIS A 106 6.75 -15.03 -16.06
C HIS A 106 7.42 -14.16 -15.00
N GLY A 107 8.12 -13.09 -15.40
CA GLY A 107 8.73 -12.16 -14.45
C GLY A 107 7.70 -11.47 -13.57
N ALA A 108 6.59 -10.99 -14.13
CA ALA A 108 5.51 -10.37 -13.34
C ALA A 108 4.88 -11.34 -12.33
N ILE A 109 4.65 -12.61 -12.72
CA ILE A 109 4.15 -13.64 -11.80
C ILE A 109 5.18 -13.92 -10.70
N MET A 110 6.47 -14.05 -11.04
CA MET A 110 7.51 -14.29 -10.03
C MET A 110 7.63 -13.15 -9.03
N VAL A 111 7.55 -11.89 -9.48
CA VAL A 111 7.50 -10.74 -8.56
C VAL A 111 6.28 -10.81 -7.65
N ALA A 112 5.10 -11.14 -8.18
CA ALA A 112 3.89 -11.30 -7.36
C ALA A 112 4.03 -12.43 -6.33
N VAL A 113 4.63 -13.56 -6.71
CA VAL A 113 4.94 -14.67 -5.79
C VAL A 113 5.86 -14.17 -4.68
N LEU A 114 6.99 -13.55 -5.01
CA LEU A 114 7.96 -13.06 -4.03
C LEU A 114 7.34 -12.03 -3.06
N LEU A 115 6.53 -11.10 -3.57
CA LEU A 115 5.82 -10.13 -2.73
C LEU A 115 4.76 -10.78 -1.82
N SER A 116 4.13 -11.87 -2.27
CA SER A 116 3.08 -12.55 -1.52
C SER A 116 3.60 -13.28 -0.29
N ILE A 117 4.76 -13.95 -0.40
CA ILE A 117 5.34 -14.82 0.64
C ILE A 117 6.55 -14.22 1.36
N SER A 118 7.08 -13.08 0.89
CA SER A 118 8.24 -12.44 1.54
C SER A 118 7.94 -12.13 3.02
N PRO A 119 8.76 -12.63 3.97
CA PRO A 119 8.55 -12.39 5.39
C PRO A 119 8.49 -10.89 5.73
N SER A 120 9.34 -10.07 5.11
CA SER A 120 9.34 -8.62 5.31
C SER A 120 8.03 -8.00 4.81
N MET A 121 7.55 -8.40 3.64
CA MET A 121 6.31 -7.87 3.08
C MET A 121 5.10 -8.28 3.89
N VAL A 122 5.03 -9.54 4.35
CA VAL A 122 3.96 -10.01 5.24
C VAL A 122 4.02 -9.29 6.59
N TYR A 123 5.21 -9.13 7.18
CA TYR A 123 5.37 -8.45 8.46
C TYR A 123 4.91 -6.99 8.41
N PHE A 124 5.43 -6.19 7.48
CA PHE A 124 5.10 -4.76 7.40
C PHE A 124 3.69 -4.47 6.89
N SER A 125 3.03 -5.44 6.25
CA SER A 125 1.61 -5.32 5.87
C SER A 125 0.63 -5.75 6.96
N ARG A 126 1.11 -6.37 8.04
CA ARG A 126 0.32 -6.68 9.26
C ARG A 126 0.52 -5.65 10.36
N PHE A 127 1.32 -4.63 10.09
CA PHE A 127 1.79 -3.65 11.06
C PHE A 127 1.22 -2.28 10.71
N ALA A 128 0.58 -1.60 11.67
CA ALA A 128 -0.05 -0.30 11.45
C ALA A 128 1.00 0.82 11.29
N ARG A 129 1.73 0.79 10.17
CA ARG A 129 2.80 1.73 9.82
C ARG A 129 2.80 2.10 8.35
N ASN A 130 3.21 3.34 8.11
CA ASN A 130 3.32 3.97 6.80
C ASN A 130 4.10 3.18 5.73
N ASP A 131 5.03 2.31 6.12
CA ASP A 131 6.01 1.71 5.20
C ASP A 131 5.36 0.90 4.06
N ILE A 132 4.30 0.15 4.33
CA ILE A 132 3.61 -0.62 3.29
C ILE A 132 2.78 0.27 2.34
N LEU A 133 2.23 1.38 2.86
CA LEU A 133 1.53 2.38 2.03
C LEU A 133 2.52 3.05 1.07
N ILE A 134 3.69 3.44 1.58
CA ILE A 134 4.76 3.97 0.75
C ILE A 134 5.20 2.95 -0.29
N ALA A 135 5.41 1.68 0.07
CA ALA A 135 5.79 0.65 -0.89
C ALA A 135 4.76 0.51 -2.03
N LEU A 136 3.46 0.54 -1.71
CA LEU A 136 2.37 0.53 -2.69
C LEU A 136 2.44 1.74 -3.62
N PHE A 137 2.55 2.95 -3.05
CA PHE A 137 2.56 4.18 -3.85
C PHE A 137 3.82 4.29 -4.70
N THR A 138 5.00 3.95 -4.16
CA THR A 138 6.26 3.94 -4.90
C THR A 138 6.22 2.97 -6.06
N PHE A 139 5.75 1.74 -5.85
CA PHE A 139 5.69 0.78 -6.96
C PHE A 139 4.67 1.21 -8.02
N GLY A 140 3.52 1.75 -7.60
CA GLY A 140 2.55 2.38 -8.50
C GLY A 140 3.18 3.51 -9.33
N MET A 141 3.98 4.38 -8.69
CA MET A 141 4.66 5.49 -9.36
C MET A 141 5.65 5.00 -10.42
N VAL A 142 6.45 3.98 -10.09
CA VAL A 142 7.38 3.34 -11.05
C VAL A 142 6.62 2.79 -12.25
N ILE A 143 5.49 2.11 -12.02
CA ILE A 143 4.63 1.57 -13.08
C ILE A 143 4.08 2.69 -13.97
N THR A 144 3.51 3.74 -13.37
CA THR A 144 2.92 4.85 -14.12
C THR A 144 3.98 5.64 -14.89
N MET A 145 5.13 5.88 -14.27
CA MET A 145 6.26 6.58 -14.88
C MET A 145 6.76 5.80 -16.10
N TRP A 146 7.04 4.51 -15.93
CA TRP A 146 7.47 3.65 -17.03
C TRP A 146 6.48 3.61 -18.19
N ASN A 147 5.19 3.42 -17.86
CA ASN A 147 4.14 3.40 -18.88
C ASN A 147 3.99 4.77 -19.58
N TYR A 148 4.23 5.88 -18.87
CA TYR A 148 4.29 7.20 -19.47
C TYR A 148 5.48 7.34 -20.43
N LEU A 149 6.68 6.93 -20.02
CA LEU A 149 7.89 7.01 -20.85
C LEU A 149 7.76 6.22 -22.15
N ILE A 150 7.12 5.05 -22.11
CA ILE A 150 6.90 4.24 -23.32
C ILE A 150 5.81 4.82 -24.22
N SER A 151 4.68 5.23 -23.64
CA SER A 151 3.46 5.47 -24.42
C SER A 151 3.07 6.94 -24.57
N GLY A 152 3.71 7.86 -23.85
CA GLY A 152 3.35 9.28 -23.79
C GLY A 152 1.94 9.57 -23.24
N ASN A 153 1.25 8.59 -22.66
CA ASN A 153 -0.16 8.74 -22.29
C ASN A 153 -0.31 9.58 -21.01
N LYS A 154 -0.91 10.76 -21.14
CA LYS A 154 -1.15 11.71 -20.04
C LYS A 154 -1.94 11.13 -18.86
N LYS A 155 -2.75 10.09 -19.06
CA LYS A 155 -3.44 9.38 -17.96
C LYS A 155 -2.46 8.89 -16.91
N ASN A 156 -1.28 8.42 -17.33
CA ASN A 156 -0.25 7.96 -16.40
C ASN A 156 0.33 9.10 -15.57
N LEU A 157 0.42 10.33 -16.12
CA LEU A 157 0.83 11.49 -15.34
C LEU A 157 -0.20 11.83 -14.26
N TYR A 158 -1.49 11.82 -14.57
CA TYR A 158 -2.53 12.09 -13.56
C TYR A 158 -2.52 11.05 -12.44
N LEU A 159 -2.37 9.77 -12.80
CA LEU A 159 -2.23 8.69 -11.82
C LEU A 159 -0.98 8.88 -10.96
N MET A 160 0.16 9.20 -11.58
CA MET A 160 1.41 9.48 -10.87
C MET A 160 1.27 10.68 -9.93
N SER A 161 0.61 11.77 -10.35
CA SER A 161 0.33 12.93 -9.50
C SER A 161 -0.53 12.57 -8.28
N GLY A 162 -1.54 11.71 -8.46
CA GLY A 162 -2.35 11.19 -7.36
C GLY A 162 -1.53 10.37 -6.37
N LEU A 163 -0.69 9.45 -6.87
CA LEU A 163 0.20 8.63 -6.04
C LEU A 163 1.24 9.48 -5.30
N LEU A 164 1.76 10.52 -5.94
CA LEU A 164 2.65 11.50 -5.31
C LEU A 164 1.96 12.23 -4.15
N ALA A 165 0.75 12.75 -4.38
CA ALA A 165 -0.03 13.42 -3.33
C ALA A 165 -0.29 12.51 -2.13
N LEU A 166 -0.64 11.24 -2.39
CA LEU A 166 -0.80 10.22 -1.35
C LEU A 166 0.52 9.94 -0.61
N SER A 167 1.64 9.80 -1.33
CA SER A 167 2.96 9.57 -0.74
C SER A 167 3.39 10.73 0.18
N PHE A 168 3.24 11.99 -0.26
CA PHE A 168 3.53 13.17 0.55
C PHE A 168 2.63 13.28 1.77
N SER A 169 1.38 12.83 1.65
CA SER A 169 0.44 12.80 2.78
C SER A 169 0.69 11.64 3.75
N THR A 170 1.65 10.75 3.46
CA THR A 170 1.96 9.55 4.25
C THR A 170 3.25 9.71 5.05
N LYS A 171 4.39 9.99 4.40
CA LYS A 171 5.70 9.97 5.07
C LYS A 171 6.72 10.82 4.32
N GLU A 172 7.67 11.39 5.05
CA GLU A 172 8.68 12.34 4.55
C GLU A 172 9.68 11.67 3.60
N ASN A 173 9.80 10.34 3.61
CA ASN A 173 10.59 9.63 2.61
C ASN A 173 10.06 9.82 1.17
N ALA A 174 8.85 10.38 1.00
CA ALA A 174 8.34 10.88 -0.27
C ALA A 174 9.34 11.83 -0.97
N TYR A 175 10.05 12.69 -0.23
CA TYR A 175 11.06 13.58 -0.83
C TYR A 175 12.19 12.80 -1.51
N LEU A 176 12.66 11.72 -0.88
CA LEU A 176 13.71 10.86 -1.45
C LEU A 176 13.20 10.07 -2.66
N ILE A 177 11.95 9.60 -2.61
CA ILE A 177 11.32 8.89 -3.73
C ILE A 177 11.20 9.83 -4.93
N VAL A 178 10.72 11.06 -4.73
CA VAL A 178 10.61 12.08 -5.78
C VAL A 178 11.98 12.44 -6.33
N GLY A 179 12.96 12.68 -5.46
CA GLY A 179 14.32 12.97 -5.89
C GLY A 179 14.91 11.84 -6.74
N THR A 180 14.68 10.59 -6.35
CA THR A 180 15.20 9.42 -7.09
C THR A 180 14.49 9.24 -8.43
N LEU A 181 13.16 9.28 -8.45
CA LEU A 181 12.39 9.10 -9.68
C LEU A 181 12.57 10.28 -10.64
N GLY A 182 12.72 11.50 -10.14
CA GLY A 182 12.89 12.70 -10.97
C GLY A 182 14.25 12.79 -11.70
N LEU A 183 15.18 11.87 -11.44
CA LEU A 183 16.46 11.77 -12.17
C LEU A 183 16.34 11.02 -13.50
N TYR A 184 15.20 10.38 -13.78
CA TYR A 184 14.91 9.63 -15.00
C TYR A 184 13.85 10.33 -15.84
#